data_AF-A0A9D5VBP1-F1
#
_entry.id   AF-A0A9D5VBP1-F1
#
_cell.length_a   1.000
_cell.length_b   1.000
_cell.length_c   1.000
_cell.angle_alpha   90.00
_cell.angle_beta   90.00
_cell.angle_gamma   90.00
#
_symmetry.space_group_name_H-M   'P 1'
#
loop_
_entity.id
_entity.type
_entity.pdbx_description
1 polymer ?
#
loop_
_entity_poly.entity_id
_entity_poly.type
_entity_poly.pdbx_seq_one_letter_code
_entity_poly.pdbx_strand_id
1 'polypeptide(L)' 'MFEFRICKECTWRADVLSGLTVALALVPEAVAFAFVAGVHPLTGLSAALLVGLITA' A
#
# COMPACT_ATOMS: atom_id res chain seq x y z
N MET A 1 -10.43 -17.78 17.87
CA MET A 1 -9.59 -18.70 17.08
C MET A 1 -9.32 -17.99 15.75
N PHE A 2 -8.24 -17.21 15.68
CA PHE A 2 -7.86 -16.54 14.44
C PHE A 2 -7.15 -17.58 13.56
N GLU A 3 -7.83 -18.02 12.51
CA GLU A 3 -7.27 -18.90 11.49
C GLU A 3 -6.24 -18.11 10.66
N PHE A 4 -5.00 -18.10 11.12
CA PHE A 4 -3.83 -17.62 10.36
C PHE A 4 -3.58 -18.57 9.19
N ARG A 5 -4.35 -18.40 8.11
CA ARG A 5 -4.04 -19.01 6.82
C ARG A 5 -2.88 -18.22 6.19
N ILE A 6 -1.68 -18.37 6.74
CA ILE A 6 -0.46 -18.01 6.01
C ILE A 6 -0.48 -18.86 4.76
N CYS A 7 -0.61 -18.19 3.62
CA CYS A 7 -0.72 -18.80 2.31
C CYS A 7 0.44 -19.78 2.14
N LYS A 8 0.15 -21.07 2.21
CA LYS A 8 1.13 -22.16 2.26
C LYS A 8 1.91 -22.30 0.94
N GLU A 9 1.47 -21.58 -0.09
CA GLU A 9 1.93 -21.60 -1.48
C GLU A 9 2.14 -20.16 -1.99
N CYS A 10 2.71 -19.26 -1.18
CA CYS A 10 3.10 -17.92 -1.63
C CYS A 10 4.22 -18.04 -2.67
N THR A 11 3.82 -18.34 -3.90
CA THR A 11 4.67 -18.19 -5.07
C THR A 11 5.09 -16.74 -5.15
N TRP A 12 6.37 -16.49 -5.47
CA TRP A 12 6.93 -15.14 -5.66
C TRP A 12 6.06 -14.24 -6.56
N ARG A 13 5.32 -14.85 -7.50
CA ARG A 13 4.37 -14.16 -8.38
C ARG A 13 3.17 -13.61 -7.61
N ALA A 14 2.62 -14.39 -6.67
CA ALA A 14 1.45 -14.00 -5.89
C ALA A 14 1.80 -12.91 -4.87
N ASP A 15 2.98 -12.97 -4.28
CA ASP A 15 3.46 -11.96 -3.33
C ASP A 15 3.64 -10.59 -4.01
N VAL A 16 4.28 -10.58 -5.19
CA VAL A 16 4.43 -9.38 -6.02
C VAL A 16 3.08 -8.85 -6.50
N LEU A 17 2.17 -9.73 -6.95
CA LEU A 17 0.82 -9.33 -7.38
C LEU A 17 -0.01 -8.76 -6.22
N SER A 18 0.11 -9.34 -5.02
CA SER A 18 -0.57 -8.87 -3.80
C SER A 18 -0.06 -7.49 -3.38
N GLY A 19 1.27 -7.33 -3.29
CA GLY A 19 1.90 -6.05 -2.95
C GLY A 19 1.59 -4.93 -3.95
N LEU A 20 1.58 -5.25 -5.26
CA LEU A 20 1.20 -4.30 -6.29
C LEU A 20 -0.28 -3.88 -6.19
N THR A 21 -1.17 -4.83 -5.88
CA THR A 21 -2.60 -4.56 -5.72
C THR A 21 -2.86 -3.65 -4.52
N VAL A 22 -2.16 -3.88 -3.40
CA VAL A 22 -2.23 -3.03 -2.21
C VAL A 22 -1.66 -1.63 -2.50
N ALA A 23 -0.51 -1.54 -3.18
CA ALA A 23 0.09 -0.26 -3.54
C ALA A 23 -0.84 0.60 -4.42
N LEU A 24 -1.49 -0.02 -5.41
CA LEU A 24 -2.45 0.67 -6.29
C LEU A 24 -3.71 1.14 -5.54
N ALA A 25 -4.18 0.37 -4.56
CA ALA A 25 -5.33 0.76 -3.73
C ALA A 25 -5.03 1.96 -2.81
N LEU A 26 -3.78 2.15 -2.40
CA LEU A 26 -3.36 3.23 -1.50
C LEU A 26 -3.13 4.58 -2.21
N VAL A 27 -2.89 4.59 -3.52
CA VAL A 27 -2.72 5.82 -4.32
C VAL A 27 -3.89 6.79 -4.17
N PRO A 28 -5.17 6.39 -4.40
CA PRO A 28 -6.30 7.30 -4.25
C PRO A 28 -6.51 7.79 -2.81
N GLU A 29 -6.26 6.95 -1.80
CA GLU A 29 -6.32 7.34 -0.38
C GLU A 29 -5.29 8.42 -0.03
N ALA A 30 -4.03 8.25 -0.46
CA ALA A 30 -2.96 9.22 -0.21
C ALA A 30 -3.22 10.57 -0.91
N VAL A 31 -3.81 10.53 -2.11
CA VAL A 31 -4.21 11.73 -2.85
C VAL A 31 -5.35 12.45 -2.15
N ALA A 32 -6.38 11.74 -1.69
CA ALA A 32 -7.49 12.32 -0.94
C ALA A 32 -7.03 12.94 0.41
N PHE A 33 -6.12 12.27 1.12
CA PHE A 33 -5.58 12.77 2.38
C PHE A 33 -4.72 14.02 2.19
N ALA A 34 -3.96 14.11 1.09
CA ALA A 34 -3.20 15.30 0.75
C ALA A 34 -4.11 16.51 0.45
N PHE A 35 -5.24 16.28 -0.23
CA PHE A 35 -6.25 17.32 -0.45
C PHE A 35 -6.88 17.83 0.85
N VAL A 36 -7.15 16.94 1.81
CA VAL A 36 -7.65 17.33 3.14
C VAL A 36 -6.60 18.10 3.94
N ALA A 37 -5.33 17.69 3.86
CA ALA A 37 -4.23 18.33 4.58
C ALA A 37 -3.76 19.66 3.95
N GLY A 38 -4.32 20.07 2.80
CA GLY A 38 -3.94 21.31 2.12
C GLY A 38 -2.51 21.31 1.57
N VAL A 39 -1.90 20.13 1.43
CA VAL A 39 -0.55 19.95 0.88
C VAL A 39 -0.61 19.47 -0.56
N HIS A 40 0.46 19.67 -1.31
CA HIS A 40 0.51 19.24 -2.70
C HIS A 40 0.39 17.70 -2.78
N PRO A 41 -0.51 17.14 -3.62
CA PRO A 41 -0.78 15.70 -3.68
C PRO A 41 0.46 14.85 -4.03
N LEU A 42 1.44 15.43 -4.74
CA LEU A 42 2.73 14.81 -5.01
C LEU A 42 3.51 14.47 -3.72
N THR A 43 3.39 15.31 -2.68
CA THR A 43 4.02 15.08 -1.38
C THR A 43 3.34 13.94 -0.62
N GLY A 44 2.00 13.86 -0.71
CA GLY A 44 1.23 12.77 -0.09
C GLY A 44 1.53 11.41 -0.71
N LEU A 45 1.64 11.35 -2.04
CA LEU A 45 2.02 10.13 -2.74
C LEU A 45 3.45 9.69 -2.38
N SER A 46 4.40 10.63 -2.30
CA SER A 46 5.78 10.35 -1.93
C SER A 46 5.91 9.83 -0.49
N ALA A 47 5.13 10.38 0.44
CA ALA A 47 5.06 9.91 1.82
C ALA A 47 4.44 8.52 1.92
N ALA A 48 3.34 8.27 1.19
CA ALA A 48 2.67 6.96 1.18
C ALA A 48 3.57 5.85 0.61
N LEU A 49 4.36 6.15 -0.43
CA LEU A 49 5.31 5.22 -1.02
C LEU A 49 6.47 4.89 -0.06
N LEU A 50 6.96 5.89 0.66
CA LEU A 50 8.02 5.71 1.67
C LEU A 50 7.53 4.86 2.85
N VAL A 51 6.34 5.15 3.39
CA VAL A 51 5.73 4.36 4.47
C VAL A 51 5.39 2.95 4.02
N GLY A 52 4.88 2.80 2.79
CA GLY A 52 4.56 1.51 2.19
C GLY A 52 5.81 0.64 2.01
N LEU A 53 6.94 1.22 1.61
CA LEU A 53 8.20 0.48 1.46
C LEU A 53 8.84 0.11 2.79
N ILE A 54 8.67 0.92 3.84
CA ILE A 54 9.26 0.67 5.18
C ILE A 54 8.41 -0.34 5.98
N THR A 55 7.10 -0.39 5.74
CA THR A 55 6.15 -1.23 6.52
C THR A 55 5.85 -2.58 5.84
N ALA A 56 6.01 -2.67 4.52
CA ALA A 56 5.77 -3.90 3.75
C ALA A 56 6.84 -4.97 3.98
#